data_AF-A0A7G8V3K7-F1
#
_entry.id   AF-A0A7G8V3K7-F1
#
_cell.length_a   1.000
_cell.length_b   1.000
_cell.length_c   1.000
_cell.angle_alpha   90.00
_cell.angle_beta   90.00
_cell.angle_gamma   90.00
#
_symmetry.space_group_name_H-M   'P 1'
#
loop_
_entity.id
_entity.type
_entity.pdbx_description
1 polymer ?
#
loop_
_entity_poly.entity_id
_entity_poly.type
_entity_poly.pdbx_seq_one_letter_code
_entity_poly.pdbx_strand_id
1 'polypeptide(L)'
;MLRTLSYLNLLFAVLYFLAYLLNGNRWVVFGLLVVIVFNWMTLRNLETGQAKWEVLQWLAGGITLLYASYMGYGAILLLVDTISYHYYPTETILLIASGFLFAITIFLQLFTALYEKIDKKSD
;
A
#
# COMPACT_ATOMS: atom_id res chain seq x y z
N MET A 1 -15.47 2.24 6.61
CA MET A 1 -14.01 2.25 6.91
C MET A 1 -13.16 2.08 5.65
N LEU A 2 -13.54 1.14 4.77
CA LEU A 2 -12.84 0.83 3.52
C LEU A 2 -12.62 2.04 2.58
N ARG A 3 -13.64 2.90 2.47
CA ARG A 3 -13.57 4.13 1.66
C ARG A 3 -12.49 5.10 2.16
N THR A 4 -12.43 5.31 3.47
CA THR A 4 -11.43 6.19 4.13
C THR A 4 -10.02 5.64 3.97
N LEU A 5 -9.84 4.33 4.18
CA LEU A 5 -8.57 3.63 3.92
C LEU A 5 -8.11 3.79 2.47
N SER A 6 -9.06 3.73 1.52
CA SER A 6 -8.72 3.84 0.11
C SER A 6 -8.22 5.24 -0.27
N TYR A 7 -8.87 6.29 0.24
CA TYR A 7 -8.39 7.66 0.06
C TYR A 7 -7.05 7.91 0.75
N LEU A 8 -6.83 7.32 1.92
CA LEU A 8 -5.57 7.45 2.66
C LEU A 8 -4.42 6.77 1.89
N ASN A 9 -4.65 5.58 1.32
CA ASN A 9 -3.66 4.88 0.52
C ASN A 9 -3.38 5.58 -0.82
N LEU A 10 -4.38 6.20 -1.45
CA LEU A 10 -4.15 7.07 -2.61
C LEU A 10 -3.26 8.27 -2.26
N LEU A 11 -3.53 8.92 -1.13
CA LEU A 11 -2.73 10.05 -0.65
C LEU A 11 -1.29 9.62 -0.34
N PHE A 12 -1.09 8.50 0.36
CA PHE A 12 0.24 7.97 0.60
C PHE A 12 0.95 7.55 -0.68
N ALA A 13 0.26 6.97 -1.65
CA ALA A 13 0.86 6.63 -2.94
C ALA A 13 1.40 7.87 -3.66
N VAL A 14 0.65 8.98 -3.65
CA VAL A 14 1.09 10.25 -4.24
C VAL A 14 2.29 10.83 -3.48
N LEU A 15 2.24 10.85 -2.14
CA LEU A 15 3.35 11.36 -1.32
C LEU A 15 4.64 10.53 -1.53
N TYR A 16 4.51 9.20 -1.55
CA TYR A 16 5.63 8.29 -1.74
C TYR A 16 6.20 8.42 -3.17
N PHE A 17 5.34 8.60 -4.18
CA PHE A 17 5.77 8.89 -5.55
C PHE A 17 6.56 10.20 -5.65
N LEU A 18 6.09 11.28 -5.02
CA LEU A 18 6.78 12.57 -4.99
C LEU A 18 8.14 12.48 -4.30
N ALA A 19 8.25 11.73 -3.20
CA ALA A 19 9.52 11.52 -2.50
C ALA A 19 10.54 10.73 -3.36
N TYR A 20 10.07 9.86 -4.25
CA TYR A 20 10.91 9.02 -5.11
C TYR A 20 11.21 9.63 -6.49
N LEU A 21 10.72 10.83 -6.81
CA LEU A 21 10.79 11.42 -8.15
C LEU A 21 12.22 11.69 -8.67
N LEU A 22 13.20 11.87 -7.76
CA LEU A 22 14.58 12.22 -8.11
C LEU A 22 15.50 11.02 -8.37
N ASN A 23 15.18 9.83 -7.86
CA ASN A 23 16.02 8.62 -7.98
C ASN A 23 15.16 7.34 -8.00
N GLY A 24 14.02 7.42 -8.69
CA GLY A 24 12.98 6.42 -8.57
C GLY A 24 13.28 5.12 -9.30
N ASN A 25 13.44 4.03 -8.55
CA ASN A 25 13.47 2.69 -9.13
C ASN A 25 12.13 2.40 -9.86
N ARG A 26 12.20 1.99 -11.13
CA ARG A 26 11.02 1.70 -11.97
C ARG A 26 10.04 0.72 -11.32
N TRP A 27 10.56 -0.22 -10.53
CA TRP A 27 9.76 -1.18 -9.78
C TRP A 27 8.90 -0.53 -8.68
N VAL A 28 9.41 0.53 -8.04
CA VAL A 28 8.67 1.30 -7.02
C VAL A 28 7.51 2.06 -7.66
N VAL A 29 7.77 2.70 -8.80
CA VAL A 29 6.75 3.40 -9.59
C VAL A 29 5.63 2.45 -10.04
N PHE A 30 6.00 1.28 -10.54
CA PHE A 30 5.04 0.26 -10.96
C PHE A 30 4.17 -0.20 -9.78
N GLY A 31 4.78 -0.50 -8.63
CA GLY A 31 4.07 -0.90 -7.42
C GLY A 31 3.06 0.15 -6.95
N LEU A 32 3.45 1.43 -6.94
CA LEU A 32 2.56 2.55 -6.61
C LEU A 32 1.37 2.66 -7.54
N LEU A 33 1.59 2.52 -8.85
CA LEU A 33 0.50 2.53 -9.84
C LEU A 33 -0.51 1.41 -9.57
N VAL A 34 -0.03 0.21 -9.23
CA VAL A 34 -0.92 -0.92 -8.92
C VAL A 34 -1.69 -0.68 -7.61
N VAL A 35 -1.06 -0.07 -6.60
CA VAL A 35 -1.76 0.38 -5.38
C VAL A 35 -2.87 1.36 -5.72
N ILE A 36 -2.60 2.37 -6.55
CA ILE A 36 -3.59 3.37 -6.98
C ILE A 36 -4.76 2.68 -7.71
N VAL A 37 -4.46 1.80 -8.66
CA VAL A 37 -5.47 1.08 -9.45
C VAL A 37 -6.32 0.17 -8.54
N PHE A 38 -5.71 -0.55 -7.62
CA PHE A 38 -6.44 -1.40 -6.66
C PHE A 38 -7.37 -0.56 -5.77
N ASN A 39 -6.89 0.58 -5.27
CA ASN A 39 -7.68 1.52 -4.47
C ASN A 39 -8.87 2.08 -5.25
N TRP A 40 -8.64 2.50 -6.48
CA TRP A 40 -9.69 2.96 -7.38
C TRP A 40 -10.76 1.89 -7.62
N MET A 41 -10.33 0.66 -7.92
CA MET A 41 -11.24 -0.48 -8.11
C MET A 41 -12.05 -0.78 -6.85
N THR A 42 -11.44 -0.67 -5.67
CA THR A 42 -12.09 -0.87 -4.37
C THR A 42 -13.16 0.19 -4.12
N LEU A 43 -12.86 1.47 -4.36
CA LEU A 43 -13.80 2.58 -4.30
C LEU A 43 -14.97 2.39 -5.28
N ARG A 44 -14.67 1.99 -6.53
CA ARG A 44 -15.70 1.76 -7.55
C ARG A 44 -16.66 0.63 -7.16
N ASN A 45 -16.15 -0.48 -6.62
CA ASN A 45 -17.02 -1.58 -6.14
C ASN A 45 -17.95 -1.15 -5.00
N LEU A 46 -17.46 -0.29 -4.10
CA LEU A 46 -18.28 0.26 -3.02
C LEU A 46 -19.42 1.14 -3.57
N GLU A 47 -19.14 1.94 -4.60
CA GLU A 47 -20.13 2.84 -5.21
C GLU A 47 -21.14 2.11 -6.09
N THR A 48 -20.73 1.06 -6.81
CA THR A 48 -21.63 0.25 -7.65
C THR A 48 -22.35 -0.85 -6.87
N GLY A 49 -22.05 -1.05 -5.58
CA GLY A 49 -22.60 -2.12 -4.76
C GLY A 49 -22.19 -3.53 -5.21
N GLN A 50 -21.21 -3.65 -6.10
CA GLN A 50 -20.76 -4.93 -6.63
C GLN A 50 -20.00 -5.72 -5.57
N ALA A 51 -20.59 -6.84 -5.13
CA ALA A 51 -20.00 -7.73 -4.12
C ALA A 51 -18.94 -8.69 -4.68
N LYS A 52 -18.88 -8.88 -6.01
CA LYS A 52 -17.96 -9.83 -6.64
C LYS A 52 -16.68 -9.13 -7.07
N TRP A 53 -15.56 -9.63 -6.57
CA TRP A 53 -14.26 -9.24 -7.08
C TRP A 53 -14.00 -9.93 -8.41
N GLU A 54 -13.66 -9.14 -9.42
CA GLU A 54 -13.16 -9.68 -10.68
C GLU A 54 -11.73 -10.20 -10.52
N VAL A 55 -11.31 -11.08 -11.45
CA VAL A 55 -9.95 -11.66 -11.47
C VAL A 55 -8.87 -10.58 -11.45
N LEU A 56 -9.13 -9.44 -12.10
CA LEU A 56 -8.23 -8.28 -12.11
C LEU A 56 -8.06 -7.64 -10.72
N GLN A 57 -9.12 -7.59 -9.90
CA GLN A 57 -9.02 -7.06 -8.54
C GLN A 57 -8.22 -7.99 -7.62
N TRP A 58 -8.36 -9.30 -7.80
CA TRP A 58 -7.53 -10.28 -7.08
C TRP A 58 -6.05 -10.18 -7.46
N LEU A 59 -5.75 -10.08 -8.75
CA LEU A 59 -4.39 -9.88 -9.24
C LEU A 59 -3.81 -8.57 -8.73
N ALA A 60 -4.57 -7.46 -8.85
CA ALA A 60 -4.15 -6.16 -8.35
C ALA A 60 -3.87 -6.25 -6.85
N GLY A 61 -4.80 -6.76 -6.04
CA GLY A 61 -4.63 -6.93 -4.59
C GLY A 61 -3.42 -7.77 -4.20
N GLY A 62 -3.14 -8.85 -4.95
CA GLY A 62 -1.94 -9.67 -4.76
C GLY A 62 -0.64 -8.90 -5.04
N ILE A 63 -0.60 -8.11 -6.10
CA ILE A 63 0.55 -7.25 -6.41
C ILE A 63 0.69 -6.15 -5.35
N THR A 64 -0.42 -5.56 -4.87
CA THR A 64 -0.41 -4.58 -3.78
C THR A 64 0.17 -5.17 -2.50
N LEU A 65 -0.14 -6.43 -2.19
CA LEU A 65 0.40 -7.16 -1.05
C LEU A 65 1.90 -7.41 -1.19
N LEU A 66 2.35 -7.82 -2.37
CA LEU A 66 3.77 -8.00 -2.67
C LEU A 66 4.53 -6.68 -2.53
N TYR A 67 3.96 -5.58 -3.03
CA TYR A 67 4.53 -4.25 -2.90
C TYR A 67 4.63 -3.79 -1.44
N ALA A 68 3.58 -4.01 -0.64
CA ALA A 68 3.61 -3.71 0.79
C ALA A 68 4.68 -4.52 1.53
N SER A 69 4.85 -5.79 1.17
CA SER A 69 5.90 -6.66 1.72
C SER A 69 7.29 -6.16 1.33
N TYR A 70 7.49 -5.78 0.06
CA TYR A 70 8.75 -5.21 -0.44
C TYR A 70 9.12 -3.92 0.30
N MET A 71 8.15 -3.01 0.47
CA MET A 71 8.32 -1.76 1.22
C MET A 71 8.67 -2.01 2.68
N GLY A 72 7.91 -2.89 3.36
CA GLY A 72 8.16 -3.24 4.75
C GLY A 72 9.53 -3.87 4.96
N TYR A 73 9.93 -4.79 4.08
CA TYR A 73 11.25 -5.41 4.11
C TYR A 73 12.37 -4.38 3.92
N GLY A 74 12.22 -3.47 2.95
CA GLY A 74 13.17 -2.39 2.72
C GLY A 74 13.30 -1.45 3.93
N ALA A 75 12.18 -1.12 4.58
CA ALA A 75 12.19 -0.30 5.78
C ALA A 75 12.89 -1.00 6.97
N ILE A 76 12.71 -2.31 7.13
CA ILE A 76 13.42 -3.10 8.15
C ILE A 76 14.93 -3.12 7.88
N LEU A 77 15.36 -3.36 6.64
CA LEU A 77 16.77 -3.34 6.28
C LEU A 77 17.40 -1.97 6.57
N LEU A 78 16.75 -0.90 6.13
CA LEU A 78 17.20 0.47 6.41
C LEU A 78 17.29 0.74 7.91
N LEU A 79 16.34 0.24 8.70
CA LEU A 79 16.36 0.38 10.16
C LEU A 79 17.54 -0.38 10.78
N VAL A 80 17.81 -1.61 10.35
CA VAL A 80 18.97 -2.40 10.82
C VAL A 80 20.29 -1.72 10.46
N ASP A 81 20.41 -1.19 9.25
CA ASP A 81 21.61 -0.46 8.81
C ASP A 81 21.80 0.84 9.60
N THR A 82 20.72 1.61 9.79
CA THR A 82 20.71 2.84 10.59
C THR A 82 21.23 2.59 12.01
N ILE A 83 20.77 1.50 12.64
CA ILE A 83 21.22 1.09 13.98
C ILE A 83 22.69 0.64 13.96
N SER A 84 23.08 -0.18 12.98
CA SER A 84 24.41 -0.77 12.91
C SER A 84 25.50 0.28 12.69
N TYR A 85 25.24 1.27 11.83
CA TYR A 85 26.18 2.33 11.48
C TYR A 85 26.02 3.61 12.31
N HIS A 86 25.11 3.63 13.30
CA HIS A 86 24.78 4.82 14.10
C HIS A 86 24.45 6.06 13.25
N TYR A 87 23.85 5.82 12.08
CA TYR A 87 23.60 6.84 11.07
C TYR A 87 22.13 7.24 11.12
N TYR A 88 21.83 8.38 11.75
CA TYR A 88 20.45 8.82 12.04
C TYR A 88 20.06 10.14 11.36
N PRO A 89 20.23 10.30 10.03
CA PRO A 89 19.70 11.48 9.38
C PRO A 89 18.17 11.47 9.45
N THR A 90 17.59 12.65 9.69
CA THR A 90 16.14 12.83 9.83
C THR A 90 15.38 12.32 8.60
N GLU A 91 15.95 12.47 7.41
CA GLU A 91 15.37 12.00 6.15
C GLU A 91 15.19 10.47 6.11
N THR A 92 16.18 9.71 6.57
CA THR A 92 16.11 8.24 6.62
C THR A 92 15.08 7.77 7.64
N ILE A 93 14.99 8.42 8.80
CA ILE A 93 13.98 8.10 9.82
C ILE A 93 12.57 8.37 9.27
N LEU A 94 12.35 9.50 8.61
CA LEU A 94 11.07 9.83 7.97
C LEU A 94 10.73 8.83 6.86
N LEU A 95 11.71 8.40 6.07
CA LEU A 95 11.52 7.40 5.03
C LEU A 95 11.13 6.03 5.61
N ILE A 96 11.80 5.58 6.67
CA ILE A 96 11.48 4.32 7.37
C ILE A 96 10.07 4.39 7.94
N ALA A 97 9.75 5.46 8.68
CA ALA A 97 8.45 5.64 9.31
C ALA A 97 7.31 5.70 8.29
N SER A 98 7.48 6.49 7.22
CA SER A 98 6.48 6.59 6.14
C SER A 98 6.32 5.27 5.38
N GLY A 99 7.41 4.55 5.10
CA GLY A 99 7.37 3.24 4.46
C GLY A 99 6.63 2.20 5.31
N PHE A 100 6.91 2.15 6.62
CA PHE A 100 6.22 1.26 7.56
C PHE A 100 4.73 1.58 7.67
N LEU A 101 4.38 2.85 7.88
CA LEU A 101 2.99 3.28 7.97
C LEU A 101 2.23 2.96 6.69
N PHE A 102 2.81 3.24 5.53
CA PHE A 102 2.15 2.97 4.26
C PHE A 102 1.93 1.46 4.04
N ALA A 103 2.93 0.63 4.32
CA ALA A 103 2.79 -0.83 4.25
C ALA A 103 1.66 -1.34 5.15
N ILE A 104 1.61 -0.91 6.42
CA ILE A 104 0.55 -1.27 7.37
C ILE A 104 -0.83 -0.86 6.82
N THR A 105 -0.93 0.34 6.25
CA THR A 105 -2.20 0.83 5.71
C THR A 105 -2.67 -0.02 4.52
N ILE A 106 -1.77 -0.47 3.65
CA ILE A 106 -2.09 -1.39 2.56
C ILE A 106 -2.58 -2.73 3.11
N PHE A 107 -1.90 -3.30 4.12
CA PHE A 107 -2.33 -4.55 4.76
C PHE A 107 -3.71 -4.42 5.39
N LEU A 108 -3.97 -3.34 6.14
CA LEU A 108 -5.27 -3.08 6.76
C LEU A 108 -6.37 -2.95 5.71
N GLN A 109 -6.11 -2.26 4.59
CA GLN A 109 -7.07 -2.15 3.50
C GLN A 109 -7.36 -3.51 2.87
N LEU A 110 -6.34 -4.31 2.56
CA LEU A 110 -6.53 -5.64 1.97
C LEU A 110 -7.33 -6.55 2.91
N PHE A 111 -6.99 -6.54 4.20
CA PHE A 111 -7.68 -7.34 5.21
C PHE A 111 -9.15 -6.94 5.35
N THR A 112 -9.43 -5.64 5.45
CA THR A 112 -10.81 -5.13 5.56
C THR A 112 -11.61 -5.39 4.28
N ALA A 113 -10.99 -5.31 3.10
CA ALA A 113 -11.67 -5.56 1.83
C ALA A 113 -11.99 -7.06 1.66
N LEU A 114 -11.13 -7.94 2.17
CA LEU A 114 -11.40 -9.38 2.25
C LEU A 114 -12.49 -9.70 3.27
N TYR A 115 -12.48 -9.05 4.43
CA TYR A 115 -13.47 -9.27 5.48
C TYR A 115 -14.88 -8.88 5.03
N GLU A 116 -15.07 -7.68 4.45
CA GLU A 116 -16.37 -7.25 3.88
C GLU A 116 -16.89 -8.21 2.80
N LYS A 117 -15.99 -8.84 2.05
CA LYS A 117 -16.37 -9.84 1.04
C LYS A 117 -16.85 -11.14 1.67
N ILE A 118 -16.19 -11.62 2.73
CA ILE A 118 -16.59 -12.85 3.44
C ILE A 118 -17.96 -12.65 4.08
N ASP A 119 -18.17 -11.50 4.71
CA ASP A 119 -19.43 -11.13 5.36
C ASP A 119 -20.59 -11.07 4.36
N LYS A 120 -20.41 -10.38 3.22
CA LYS A 120 -21.41 -10.32 2.13
C LYS A 120 -21.67 -11.65 1.40
N LYS A 121 -20.87 -12.69 1.64
CA LYS A 121 -21.11 -14.04 1.08
C LYS A 121 -21.94 -14.90 2.06
N SER A 122 -22.14 -14.43 3.29
CA SER A 122 -22.91 -15.12 4.33
C SER A 122 -24.41 -14.77 4.31
N ASP A 123 -24.80 -13.71 3.61
CA ASP A 123 -26.20 -13.31 3.32
C ASP A 123 -26.66 -13.83 1.94
#